data_AF-A0A7Y0KLD4-F1
#
_entry.id   AF-A0A7Y0KLD4-F1
#
_cell.length_a   1.000
_cell.length_b   1.000
_cell.length_c   1.000
_cell.angle_alpha   90.00
_cell.angle_beta   90.00
_cell.angle_gamma   90.00
#
_symmetry.space_group_name_H-M   'P 1'
#
loop_
_entity.id
_entity.type
_entity.pdbx_description
1 polymer ?
#
loop_
_entity_poly.entity_id
_entity_poly.type
_entity_poly.pdbx_seq_one_letter_code
_entity_poly.pdbx_strand_id
1 'polypeptide(L)'
;MNTTDVSPGTAPVSRRGLLRVGLHLLLSALPLLAISAQVFGLIEMNASAALLVIPLAAVIVGLSIFDPHPEDRVILHGFLWGIVACGLYDVFRLDTVYMLGWWADFIPTMGTWIIGDGASKSAGAWVGYLWRYLGDGGGIGVAFFVGAAFVGLHRRPAKQVVAVAVAFAVFPVWAGLIATVWIAPKGQTMMFKVTPTTLTLSLIGHLIFGLVMGLGFVKTRSAERFWPWAPIALGRSRAAVVGPAPSGLPAVDSRPVLPPAERPGSGRIPVGAGAQQPAPAPTGERPAVVPPPPLPAGHPSGPLPAAPTSGPVLRPDVTGHGHPSGPLPAPVGAGARSGRPAAGYSSGSSTGYSSGSSAASEGPSTGRTRTATPPAGQTLDPETWALWQRQLATTIKGRRTHRWR
;
A
#
# COMPACT_ATOMS: atom_id res chain seq x y z
N MET A 1 1.48 -52.83 11.90
CA MET A 1 0.90 -51.46 11.94
C MET A 1 0.72 -51.02 10.50
N ASN A 2 -0.50 -51.13 9.97
CA ASN A 2 -0.82 -50.66 8.62
C ASN A 2 -0.90 -49.14 8.65
N THR A 3 0.12 -48.48 8.10
CA THR A 3 -0.01 -47.10 7.60
C THR A 3 -1.04 -47.12 6.49
N THR A 4 -2.30 -46.83 6.84
CA THR A 4 -3.33 -46.56 5.85
C THR A 4 -2.86 -45.39 5.00
N ASP A 5 -2.54 -45.71 3.76
CA ASP A 5 -2.22 -44.80 2.68
C ASP A 5 -3.48 -43.95 2.42
N VAL A 6 -3.64 -42.87 3.20
CA VAL A 6 -4.66 -41.86 2.94
C VAL A 6 -4.23 -41.18 1.67
N SER A 7 -4.66 -41.74 0.54
CA SER A 7 -4.65 -41.05 -0.75
C SER A 7 -5.15 -39.62 -0.48
N PRO A 8 -4.40 -38.57 -0.87
CA PRO A 8 -4.76 -37.18 -0.62
C PRO A 8 -6.01 -36.84 -1.44
N GLY A 9 -7.15 -37.31 -0.96
CA GLY A 9 -8.47 -37.00 -1.46
C GLY A 9 -8.66 -35.52 -1.27
N THR A 10 -8.98 -34.83 -2.38
CA THR A 10 -9.32 -33.42 -2.39
C THR A 10 -10.43 -33.16 -1.39
N ALA A 11 -10.07 -32.63 -0.21
CA ALA A 11 -11.05 -32.26 0.78
C ALA A 11 -12.04 -31.27 0.13
N PRO A 12 -13.36 -31.44 0.34
CA PRO A 12 -14.35 -30.55 -0.25
C PRO A 12 -14.09 -29.11 0.18
N VAL A 13 -14.22 -28.18 -0.77
CA VAL A 13 -14.09 -26.73 -0.52
C VAL A 13 -15.05 -26.34 0.62
N SER A 14 -14.51 -25.97 1.78
CA SER A 14 -15.36 -25.52 2.88
C SER A 14 -16.00 -24.18 2.50
N ARG A 15 -17.33 -24.08 2.63
CA ARG A 15 -18.05 -22.81 2.37
C ARG A 15 -17.51 -21.66 3.22
N ARG A 16 -17.08 -21.97 4.44
CA ARG A 16 -16.49 -21.02 5.39
C ARG A 16 -15.16 -20.44 4.88
N GLY A 17 -14.24 -21.28 4.42
CA GLY A 17 -12.96 -20.82 3.87
C GLY A 17 -13.15 -19.98 2.60
N LEU A 18 -14.09 -20.39 1.72
CA LEU A 18 -14.40 -19.61 0.52
C LEU A 18 -14.96 -18.22 0.87
N LEU A 19 -15.89 -18.15 1.83
CA LEU A 19 -16.41 -16.87 2.33
C LEU A 19 -15.29 -16.01 2.92
N ARG A 20 -14.42 -16.60 3.75
CA ARG A 20 -13.30 -15.90 4.39
C ARG A 20 -12.34 -15.30 3.36
N VAL A 21 -11.92 -16.08 2.37
CA VAL A 21 -11.09 -15.58 1.26
C VAL A 21 -11.81 -14.51 0.46
N GLY A 22 -13.11 -14.67 0.21
CA GLY A 22 -13.93 -13.65 -0.43
C GLY A 22 -13.94 -12.32 0.34
N LEU A 23 -14.07 -12.36 1.66
CA LEU A 23 -14.00 -11.18 2.52
C LEU A 23 -12.62 -10.50 2.44
N HIS A 24 -11.53 -11.26 2.47
CA HIS A 24 -10.18 -10.70 2.32
C HIS A 24 -9.97 -10.07 0.95
N LEU A 25 -10.44 -10.70 -0.14
CA LEU A 25 -10.36 -10.13 -1.48
C LEU A 25 -11.23 -8.87 -1.62
N LEU A 26 -12.41 -8.86 -1.00
CA LEU A 26 -13.27 -7.68 -0.96
C LEU A 26 -12.57 -6.53 -0.22
N LEU A 27 -12.04 -6.77 0.98
CA LEU A 27 -11.27 -5.76 1.72
C LEU A 27 -10.05 -5.29 0.93
N SER A 28 -9.39 -6.19 0.21
CA SER A 28 -8.21 -5.86 -0.61
C SER A 28 -8.56 -4.97 -1.81
N ALA A 29 -9.78 -5.07 -2.34
CA ALA A 29 -10.24 -4.27 -3.48
C ALA A 29 -10.81 -2.91 -3.07
N LEU A 30 -11.45 -2.82 -1.89
CA LEU A 30 -12.17 -1.61 -1.47
C LEU A 30 -11.31 -0.34 -1.42
N PRO A 31 -10.06 -0.34 -0.90
CA PRO A 31 -9.22 0.86 -0.90
C PRO A 31 -9.01 1.47 -2.29
N LEU A 32 -8.76 0.63 -3.30
CA LEU A 32 -8.59 1.04 -4.69
C LEU A 32 -9.92 1.51 -5.29
N LEU A 33 -11.00 0.78 -5.04
CA LEU A 33 -12.34 1.13 -5.53
C LEU A 33 -12.84 2.44 -4.91
N ALA A 34 -12.49 2.75 -3.67
CA ALA A 34 -12.83 4.00 -3.00
C ALA A 34 -12.14 5.20 -3.67
N ILE A 35 -10.86 5.05 -4.06
CA ILE A 35 -10.16 6.07 -4.85
C ILE A 35 -10.86 6.29 -6.19
N SER A 36 -11.16 5.21 -6.92
CA SER A 36 -11.91 5.32 -8.17
C SER A 36 -13.26 6.01 -7.95
N ALA A 37 -14.06 5.57 -6.98
CA ALA A 37 -15.37 6.14 -6.68
C ALA A 37 -15.30 7.64 -6.35
N GLN A 38 -14.32 8.07 -5.56
CA GLN A 38 -14.08 9.49 -5.25
C GLN A 38 -13.83 10.31 -6.52
N VAL A 39 -12.96 9.81 -7.40
CA VAL A 39 -12.53 10.53 -8.61
C VAL A 39 -13.62 10.54 -9.68
N PHE A 40 -14.48 9.52 -9.72
CA PHE A 40 -15.71 9.53 -10.51
C PHE A 40 -16.82 10.37 -9.88
N GLY A 41 -16.67 10.82 -8.63
CA GLY A 41 -17.68 11.58 -7.90
C GLY A 41 -18.90 10.74 -7.49
N LEU A 42 -18.72 9.43 -7.33
CA LEU A 42 -19.78 8.50 -6.97
C LEU A 42 -19.99 8.44 -5.45
N ILE A 43 -18.91 8.29 -4.70
CA ILE A 43 -18.93 8.16 -3.24
C ILE A 43 -17.68 8.86 -2.70
N GLU A 44 -17.83 9.61 -1.61
CA GLU A 44 -16.70 10.24 -0.95
C GLU A 44 -15.81 9.20 -0.23
N MET A 45 -14.50 9.45 -0.23
CA MET A 45 -13.51 8.50 0.29
C MET A 45 -13.57 8.41 1.82
N ASN A 46 -13.91 9.50 2.52
CA ASN A 46 -14.21 9.51 3.96
C ASN A 46 -15.38 8.57 4.30
N ALA A 47 -16.48 8.64 3.53
CA ALA A 47 -17.68 7.85 3.75
C ALA A 47 -17.44 6.37 3.46
N SER A 48 -16.81 6.06 2.32
CA SER A 48 -16.45 4.67 1.98
C SER A 48 -15.41 4.08 2.94
N ALA A 49 -14.44 4.86 3.42
CA ALA A 49 -13.51 4.42 4.44
C ALA A 49 -14.22 4.10 5.76
N ALA A 50 -15.05 5.02 6.27
CA ALA A 50 -15.74 4.89 7.55
C ALA A 50 -16.81 3.80 7.56
N LEU A 51 -17.57 3.65 6.47
CA LEU A 51 -18.72 2.74 6.41
C LEU A 51 -18.38 1.36 5.85
N LEU A 52 -17.35 1.23 5.03
CA LEU A 52 -17.04 -0.03 4.33
C LEU A 52 -15.66 -0.57 4.74
N VAL A 53 -14.59 0.20 4.52
CA VAL A 53 -13.21 -0.30 4.68
C VAL A 53 -12.88 -0.60 6.14
N ILE A 54 -13.08 0.37 7.04
CA ILE A 54 -12.72 0.22 8.46
C ILE A 54 -13.56 -0.88 9.14
N PRO A 55 -14.91 -0.93 8.99
CA PRO A 55 -15.70 -2.00 9.60
C PRO A 55 -15.33 -3.38 9.07
N LEU A 56 -15.13 -3.52 7.75
CA LEU A 56 -14.72 -4.81 7.17
C LEU A 56 -13.32 -5.22 7.64
N ALA A 57 -12.38 -4.28 7.73
CA ALA A 57 -11.05 -4.53 8.29
C ALA A 57 -11.13 -5.00 9.74
N ALA A 58 -11.94 -4.34 10.58
CA ALA A 58 -12.13 -4.74 11.97
C ALA A 58 -12.72 -6.15 12.10
N VAL A 59 -13.73 -6.49 11.29
CA VAL A 59 -14.31 -7.84 11.24
C VAL A 59 -13.26 -8.88 10.85
N ILE A 60 -12.49 -8.62 9.78
CA ILE A 60 -11.48 -9.56 9.29
C ILE A 60 -10.34 -9.73 10.29
N VAL A 61 -9.87 -8.66 10.92
CA VAL A 61 -8.87 -8.72 11.99
C VAL A 61 -9.40 -9.53 13.17
N GLY A 62 -10.65 -9.27 13.59
CA GLY A 62 -11.31 -10.06 14.63
C GLY A 62 -11.38 -11.54 14.28
N LEU A 63 -11.84 -11.89 13.08
CA LEU A 63 -11.86 -13.28 12.59
C LEU A 63 -10.45 -13.89 12.55
N SER A 64 -9.43 -13.13 12.16
CA SER A 64 -8.04 -13.61 12.09
C SER A 64 -7.42 -13.87 13.47
N ILE A 65 -7.86 -13.13 14.48
CA ILE A 65 -7.37 -13.27 15.86
C ILE A 65 -8.14 -14.38 16.60
N PHE A 66 -9.47 -14.38 16.51
CA PHE A 66 -10.33 -15.25 17.32
C PHE A 66 -10.67 -16.59 16.65
N ASP A 67 -10.59 -16.67 15.33
CA ASP A 67 -10.86 -17.89 14.54
C ASP A 67 -9.82 -18.05 13.42
N PRO A 68 -8.52 -18.24 13.76
CA PRO A 68 -7.46 -18.33 12.78
C PRO A 68 -7.63 -19.56 11.88
N HIS A 69 -7.56 -19.36 10.56
CA HIS A 69 -7.74 -20.43 9.58
C HIS A 69 -6.45 -20.62 8.73
N PRO A 70 -6.11 -21.84 8.28
CA PRO A 70 -4.90 -22.09 7.49
C PRO A 70 -4.60 -21.10 6.35
N GLU A 71 -5.58 -20.73 5.51
CA GLU A 71 -5.36 -19.80 4.40
C GLU A 71 -4.91 -18.40 4.83
N ASP A 72 -5.17 -18.00 6.08
CA ASP A 72 -4.75 -16.69 6.61
C ASP A 72 -3.24 -16.53 6.52
N ARG A 73 -2.49 -17.64 6.53
CA ARG A 73 -1.04 -17.61 6.32
C ARG A 73 -0.68 -17.17 4.91
N VAL A 74 -1.37 -17.65 3.88
CA VAL A 74 -1.12 -17.22 2.49
C VAL A 74 -1.48 -15.74 2.35
N ILE A 75 -2.61 -15.34 2.92
CA ILE A 75 -3.11 -13.97 2.92
C ILE A 75 -2.13 -13.03 3.63
N LEU A 76 -1.65 -13.39 4.82
CA LEU A 76 -0.69 -12.60 5.58
C LEU A 76 0.63 -12.42 4.81
N HIS A 77 1.15 -13.47 4.18
CA HIS A 77 2.36 -13.32 3.35
C HIS A 77 2.12 -12.41 2.15
N GLY A 78 0.95 -12.51 1.50
CA GLY A 78 0.57 -11.62 0.42
C GLY A 78 0.50 -10.17 0.87
N PHE A 79 -0.16 -9.91 2.01
CA PHE A 79 -0.26 -8.60 2.63
C PHE A 79 1.13 -8.01 2.95
N LEU A 80 1.98 -8.77 3.64
CA LEU A 80 3.32 -8.31 4.03
C LEU A 80 4.21 -8.04 2.82
N TRP A 81 4.24 -8.93 1.82
CA TRP A 81 5.02 -8.70 0.61
C TRP A 81 4.46 -7.57 -0.26
N GLY A 82 3.15 -7.35 -0.23
CA GLY A 82 2.50 -6.19 -0.84
C GLY A 82 2.98 -4.87 -0.22
N ILE A 83 3.04 -4.79 1.11
CA ILE A 83 3.60 -3.64 1.83
C ILE A 83 5.07 -3.43 1.48
N VAL A 84 5.88 -4.50 1.48
CA VAL A 84 7.31 -4.41 1.14
C VAL A 84 7.52 -3.95 -0.30
N ALA A 85 6.75 -4.49 -1.24
CA ALA A 85 6.78 -4.07 -2.65
C ALA A 85 6.37 -2.60 -2.81
N CYS A 86 5.35 -2.17 -2.09
CA CYS A 86 4.92 -0.77 -2.06
C CYS A 86 6.01 0.15 -1.47
N GLY A 87 6.66 -0.26 -0.38
CA GLY A 87 7.79 0.46 0.22
C GLY A 87 8.96 0.65 -0.74
N LEU A 88 9.36 -0.40 -1.45
CA LEU A 88 10.47 -0.32 -2.41
C LEU A 88 10.11 0.48 -3.67
N TYR A 89 8.86 0.39 -4.13
CA TYR A 89 8.34 1.34 -5.12
C TYR A 89 8.47 2.76 -4.56
N ASP A 90 7.98 3.03 -3.35
CA ASP A 90 7.99 4.38 -2.81
C ASP A 90 9.38 4.96 -2.58
N VAL A 91 10.41 4.16 -2.29
CA VAL A 91 11.80 4.67 -2.32
C VAL A 91 12.13 5.30 -3.67
N PHE A 92 11.89 4.58 -4.77
CA PHE A 92 12.08 5.11 -6.13
C PHE A 92 11.18 6.33 -6.40
N ARG A 93 9.90 6.24 -6.05
CA ARG A 93 8.92 7.30 -6.30
C ARG A 93 9.28 8.58 -5.55
N LEU A 94 9.55 8.50 -4.26
CA LEU A 94 9.82 9.65 -3.41
C LEU A 94 11.12 10.34 -3.80
N ASP A 95 12.13 9.61 -4.27
CA ASP A 95 13.32 10.21 -4.86
C ASP A 95 12.95 11.04 -6.11
N THR A 96 12.12 10.50 -7.01
CA THR A 96 11.70 11.24 -8.21
C THR A 96 10.79 12.45 -7.92
N VAL A 97 10.00 12.39 -6.83
CA VAL A 97 9.16 13.50 -6.36
C VAL A 97 10.01 14.56 -5.67
N TYR A 98 10.70 14.20 -4.58
CA TYR A 98 11.29 15.17 -3.67
C TYR A 98 12.73 15.50 -4.06
N MET A 99 13.54 14.56 -4.53
CA MET A 99 14.91 14.88 -4.94
C MET A 99 14.95 15.52 -6.32
N LEU A 100 14.15 15.02 -7.26
CA LEU A 100 14.23 15.40 -8.66
C LEU A 100 13.12 16.37 -9.11
N GLY A 101 12.02 16.49 -8.35
CA GLY A 101 10.92 17.39 -8.70
C GLY A 101 10.19 17.01 -10.00
N TRP A 102 10.28 15.75 -10.43
CA TRP A 102 9.78 15.33 -11.74
C TRP A 102 8.26 15.17 -11.79
N TRP A 103 7.61 15.03 -10.63
CA TRP A 103 6.15 14.99 -10.50
C TRP A 103 5.69 15.21 -9.05
N ALA A 104 4.39 15.49 -8.90
CA ALA A 104 3.79 15.81 -7.61
C ALA A 104 3.42 14.56 -6.79
N ASP A 105 3.48 14.70 -5.46
CA ASP A 105 2.99 13.68 -4.54
C ASP A 105 1.48 13.83 -4.31
N PHE A 106 0.68 12.94 -4.88
CA PHE A 106 -0.78 12.95 -4.66
C PHE A 106 -1.20 12.31 -3.33
N ILE A 107 -0.30 11.61 -2.62
CA ILE A 107 -0.64 10.79 -1.44
C ILE A 107 -1.14 11.63 -0.27
N PRO A 108 -0.53 12.79 0.08
CA PRO A 108 -1.07 13.65 1.11
C PRO A 108 -2.49 14.14 0.79
N THR A 109 -2.76 14.49 -0.46
CA THR A 109 -4.09 14.90 -0.93
C THR A 109 -5.11 13.77 -0.78
N MET A 110 -4.75 12.56 -1.21
CA MET A 110 -5.59 11.38 -1.03
C MET A 110 -5.93 11.15 0.45
N GLY A 111 -4.97 11.33 1.37
CA GLY A 111 -5.24 11.21 2.79
C GLY A 111 -6.21 12.26 3.32
N THR A 112 -6.22 13.48 2.77
CA THR A 112 -7.24 14.47 3.13
C THR A 112 -8.65 14.05 2.70
N TRP A 113 -8.79 13.29 1.61
CA TRP A 113 -10.10 12.76 1.20
C TRP A 113 -10.65 11.73 2.18
N ILE A 114 -9.78 11.00 2.87
CA ILE A 114 -10.17 10.00 3.88
C ILE A 114 -10.57 10.68 5.19
N ILE A 115 -9.80 11.70 5.62
CA ILE A 115 -10.06 12.41 6.88
C ILE A 115 -11.31 13.29 6.75
N GLY A 116 -11.51 13.93 5.60
CA GLY A 116 -12.57 14.89 5.35
C GLY A 116 -12.14 16.34 5.55
N ASP A 117 -13.13 17.24 5.55
CA ASP A 117 -12.92 18.69 5.55
C ASP A 117 -12.10 19.19 6.75
N GLY A 118 -11.21 20.15 6.50
CA GLY A 118 -10.38 20.79 7.53
C GLY A 118 -9.10 20.02 7.90
N ALA A 119 -8.81 18.88 7.27
CA ALA A 119 -7.58 18.13 7.52
C ALA A 119 -6.32 18.92 7.13
N SER A 120 -5.34 18.99 8.03
CA SER A 120 -4.03 19.55 7.68
C SER A 120 -3.30 18.66 6.66
N LYS A 121 -2.45 19.26 5.82
CA LYS A 121 -1.63 18.50 4.86
C LYS A 121 -0.76 17.43 5.55
N SER A 122 -0.29 17.70 6.77
CA SER A 122 0.51 16.75 7.55
C SER A 122 -0.29 15.52 7.99
N ALA A 123 -1.53 15.72 8.45
CA ALA A 123 -2.44 14.61 8.78
C ALA A 123 -2.81 13.81 7.52
N GLY A 124 -3.09 14.52 6.41
CA GLY A 124 -3.30 13.90 5.11
C GLY A 124 -2.11 13.05 4.66
N ALA A 125 -0.87 13.50 4.86
CA ALA A 125 0.31 12.69 4.54
C ALA A 125 0.33 11.37 5.32
N TRP A 126 0.14 11.40 6.65
CA TRP A 126 0.13 10.19 7.47
C TRP A 126 -0.96 9.20 7.05
N VAL A 127 -2.19 9.67 6.93
CA VAL A 127 -3.34 8.82 6.55
C VAL A 127 -3.20 8.31 5.12
N GLY A 128 -2.73 9.17 4.20
CA GLY A 128 -2.50 8.80 2.81
C GLY A 128 -1.45 7.71 2.66
N TYR A 129 -0.31 7.83 3.34
CA TYR A 129 0.72 6.79 3.29
C TYR A 129 0.26 5.50 3.99
N LEU A 130 -0.47 5.60 5.11
CA LEU A 130 -1.03 4.42 5.76
C LEU A 130 -1.99 3.67 4.82
N TRP A 131 -2.88 4.40 4.14
CA TRP A 131 -3.79 3.85 3.14
C TRP A 131 -3.04 3.21 1.97
N ARG A 132 -2.01 3.89 1.47
CA ARG A 132 -1.18 3.40 0.36
C ARG A 132 -0.47 2.10 0.71
N TYR A 133 0.15 2.00 1.89
CA TYR A 133 0.90 0.81 2.27
C TYR A 133 -0.02 -0.34 2.67
N LEU A 134 -0.95 -0.10 3.60
CA LEU A 134 -1.79 -1.16 4.16
C LEU A 134 -2.99 -1.49 3.27
N GLY A 135 -3.66 -0.46 2.73
CA GLY A 135 -4.81 -0.62 1.85
C GLY A 135 -4.39 -1.07 0.47
N ASP A 136 -3.71 -0.21 -0.30
CA ASP A 136 -3.39 -0.49 -1.70
C ASP A 136 -2.31 -1.57 -1.81
N GLY A 137 -1.13 -1.34 -1.24
CA GLY A 137 0.02 -2.25 -1.33
C GLY A 137 -0.30 -3.63 -0.75
N GLY A 138 -0.77 -3.67 0.50
CA GLY A 138 -1.19 -4.88 1.18
C GLY A 138 -2.32 -5.60 0.45
N GLY A 139 -3.38 -4.90 0.05
CA GLY A 139 -4.52 -5.47 -0.67
C GLY A 139 -4.13 -6.07 -2.03
N ILE A 140 -3.35 -5.36 -2.84
CA ILE A 140 -2.85 -5.87 -4.13
C ILE A 140 -2.00 -7.13 -3.91
N GLY A 141 -1.16 -7.15 -2.87
CA GLY A 141 -0.37 -8.31 -2.49
C GLY A 141 -1.22 -9.52 -2.12
N VAL A 142 -2.29 -9.32 -1.32
CA VAL A 142 -3.28 -10.37 -1.00
C VAL A 142 -3.93 -10.91 -2.27
N ALA A 143 -4.43 -10.01 -3.13
CA ALA A 143 -5.08 -10.40 -4.39
C ALA A 143 -4.16 -11.24 -5.27
N PHE A 144 -2.89 -10.84 -5.41
CA PHE A 144 -1.90 -11.62 -6.17
C PHE A 144 -1.63 -12.98 -5.55
N PHE A 145 -1.36 -13.06 -4.24
CA PHE A 145 -1.00 -14.32 -3.58
C PHE A 145 -2.14 -15.33 -3.58
N VAL A 146 -3.36 -14.87 -3.30
CA VAL A 146 -4.57 -15.69 -3.35
C VAL A 146 -4.80 -16.19 -4.78
N GLY A 147 -4.76 -15.30 -5.78
CA GLY A 147 -4.89 -15.69 -7.20
C GLY A 147 -3.81 -16.67 -7.64
N ALA A 148 -2.56 -16.43 -7.26
CA ALA A 148 -1.41 -17.29 -7.53
C ALA A 148 -1.55 -18.68 -6.89
N ALA A 149 -2.08 -18.77 -5.67
CA ALA A 149 -2.38 -20.03 -5.01
C ALA A 149 -3.50 -20.79 -5.74
N PHE A 150 -4.60 -20.10 -6.07
CA PHE A 150 -5.72 -20.67 -6.83
C PHE A 150 -5.30 -21.28 -8.17
N VAL A 151 -4.41 -20.62 -8.92
CA VAL A 151 -3.98 -21.09 -10.26
C VAL A 151 -2.76 -22.00 -10.24
N GLY A 152 -2.22 -22.31 -9.06
CA GLY A 152 -1.09 -23.23 -8.91
C GLY A 152 0.25 -22.65 -9.34
N LEU A 153 0.43 -21.34 -9.22
CA LEU A 153 1.63 -20.64 -9.66
C LEU A 153 2.89 -21.07 -8.90
N HIS A 154 2.73 -21.58 -7.67
CA HIS A 154 3.81 -22.14 -6.84
C HIS A 154 4.55 -23.32 -7.51
N ARG A 155 3.89 -24.07 -8.40
CA ARG A 155 4.49 -25.21 -9.15
C ARG A 155 5.32 -24.76 -10.34
N ARG A 156 5.26 -23.48 -10.69
CA ARG A 156 5.94 -22.94 -11.87
C ARG A 156 7.38 -22.52 -11.52
N PRO A 157 8.30 -22.52 -12.49
CA PRO A 157 9.66 -22.04 -12.25
C PRO A 157 9.66 -20.57 -11.79
N ALA A 158 10.63 -20.19 -10.95
CA ALA A 158 10.71 -18.85 -10.35
C ALA A 158 10.60 -17.71 -11.37
N LYS A 159 11.28 -17.85 -12.52
CA LYS A 159 11.23 -16.87 -13.63
C LYS A 159 9.81 -16.61 -14.12
N GLN A 160 9.01 -17.67 -14.29
CA GLN A 160 7.62 -17.55 -14.75
C GLN A 160 6.75 -16.87 -13.69
N VAL A 161 6.95 -17.19 -12.41
CA VAL A 161 6.21 -16.57 -11.31
C VAL A 161 6.49 -15.07 -11.22
N VAL A 162 7.75 -14.68 -11.31
CA VAL A 162 8.14 -13.26 -11.32
C VAL A 162 7.55 -12.56 -12.55
N ALA A 163 7.63 -13.17 -13.73
CA ALA A 163 7.03 -12.60 -14.94
C ALA A 163 5.51 -12.40 -14.81
N VAL A 164 4.80 -13.38 -14.22
CA VAL A 164 3.35 -13.28 -13.97
C VAL A 164 3.05 -12.19 -12.93
N ALA A 165 3.87 -12.04 -11.89
CA ALA A 165 3.72 -10.97 -10.89
C ALA A 165 3.92 -9.57 -11.51
N VAL A 166 4.93 -9.42 -12.37
CA VAL A 166 5.15 -8.18 -13.14
C VAL A 166 3.99 -7.91 -14.08
N ALA A 167 3.52 -8.91 -14.82
CA ALA A 167 2.34 -8.76 -15.68
C ALA A 167 1.10 -8.35 -14.88
N PHE A 168 0.87 -8.96 -13.71
CA PHE A 168 -0.21 -8.57 -12.80
C PHE A 168 -0.07 -7.13 -12.30
N ALA A 169 1.13 -6.69 -11.94
CA ALA A 169 1.36 -5.30 -11.52
C ALA A 169 1.18 -4.29 -12.67
N VAL A 170 1.49 -4.67 -13.91
CA VAL A 170 1.38 -3.77 -15.07
C VAL A 170 -0.03 -3.73 -15.64
N PHE A 171 -0.68 -4.87 -15.87
CA PHE A 171 -1.94 -4.90 -16.61
C PHE A 171 -3.13 -4.47 -15.73
N PRO A 172 -3.60 -5.25 -14.73
CA PRO A 172 -4.76 -4.83 -13.96
C PRO A 172 -4.47 -3.66 -13.01
N VAL A 173 -3.27 -3.54 -12.45
CA VAL A 173 -2.97 -2.52 -11.43
C VAL A 173 -2.56 -1.19 -12.08
N TRP A 174 -1.42 -1.14 -12.77
CA TRP A 174 -0.95 0.11 -13.38
C TRP A 174 -1.89 0.59 -14.50
N ALA A 175 -2.26 -0.26 -15.46
CA ALA A 175 -3.12 0.19 -16.54
C ALA A 175 -4.53 0.55 -16.04
N GLY A 176 -5.04 -0.14 -15.00
CA GLY A 176 -6.27 0.23 -14.31
C GLY A 176 -6.23 1.61 -13.64
N LEU A 177 -5.10 1.94 -12.99
CA LEU A 177 -4.85 3.27 -12.45
C LEU A 177 -4.83 4.33 -13.56
N ILE A 178 -4.04 4.11 -14.62
CA ILE A 178 -3.95 5.06 -15.75
C ILE A 178 -5.32 5.23 -16.42
N ALA A 179 -6.05 4.15 -16.64
CA ALA A 179 -7.41 4.20 -17.16
C ALA A 179 -8.34 5.01 -16.25
N THR A 180 -8.27 4.83 -14.93
CA THR A 180 -9.05 5.63 -13.97
C THR A 180 -8.71 7.11 -14.08
N VAL A 181 -7.43 7.47 -14.11
CA VAL A 181 -6.98 8.87 -14.23
C VAL A 181 -7.44 9.50 -15.54
N TRP A 182 -7.44 8.71 -16.62
CA TRP A 182 -7.76 9.20 -17.96
C TRP A 182 -9.27 9.30 -18.24
N ILE A 183 -10.05 8.33 -17.75
CA ILE A 183 -11.50 8.21 -18.00
C ILE A 183 -12.31 9.04 -17.00
N ALA A 184 -11.88 9.10 -15.73
CA ALA A 184 -12.67 9.74 -14.70
C ALA A 184 -12.69 11.28 -14.88
N PRO A 185 -13.85 11.95 -14.72
CA PRO A 185 -13.98 13.40 -14.98
C PRO A 185 -13.00 14.27 -14.18
N LYS A 186 -12.65 13.84 -12.96
CA LYS A 186 -11.74 14.54 -12.05
C LYS A 186 -10.37 13.86 -11.92
N GLY A 187 -10.05 12.86 -12.77
CA GLY A 187 -8.85 12.04 -12.65
C GLY A 187 -7.56 12.85 -12.69
N GLN A 188 -7.36 13.60 -13.78
CA GLN A 188 -6.14 14.38 -13.95
C GLN A 188 -6.03 15.60 -13.05
N THR A 189 -7.16 16.10 -12.51
CA THR A 189 -7.18 17.27 -11.63
C THR A 189 -7.00 16.89 -10.16
N MET A 190 -7.52 15.74 -9.74
CA MET A 190 -7.45 15.28 -8.35
C MET A 190 -6.24 14.38 -8.08
N MET A 191 -5.75 13.62 -9.06
CA MET A 191 -4.63 12.70 -8.88
C MET A 191 -3.33 13.29 -9.45
N PHE A 192 -3.16 13.21 -10.77
CA PHE A 192 -2.00 13.77 -11.46
C PHE A 192 -2.28 13.90 -12.95
N LYS A 193 -1.61 14.86 -13.59
CA LYS A 193 -1.65 15.00 -15.06
C LYS A 193 -0.90 13.84 -15.72
N VAL A 194 -1.51 13.26 -16.74
CA VAL A 194 -0.87 12.20 -17.53
C VAL A 194 0.06 12.86 -18.54
N THR A 195 1.36 12.70 -18.31
CA THR A 195 2.43 13.15 -19.20
C THR A 195 3.33 11.96 -19.52
N PRO A 196 4.18 12.03 -20.55
CA PRO A 196 5.16 10.97 -20.80
C PRO A 196 6.01 10.66 -19.57
N THR A 197 6.43 11.68 -18.81
CA THR A 197 7.19 11.53 -17.56
C THR A 197 6.40 10.77 -16.50
N THR A 198 5.17 11.19 -16.18
CA THR A 198 4.38 10.52 -15.12
C THR A 198 3.99 9.10 -15.54
N LEU A 199 3.75 8.87 -16.83
CA LEU A 199 3.47 7.55 -17.38
C LEU A 199 4.69 6.61 -17.26
N THR A 200 5.89 7.05 -17.66
CA THR A 200 7.11 6.27 -17.57
C THR A 200 7.51 5.99 -16.12
N LEU A 201 7.51 7.00 -15.26
CA LEU A 201 7.91 6.83 -13.86
C LEU A 201 6.92 5.95 -13.10
N SER A 202 5.61 6.12 -13.31
CA SER A 202 4.61 5.24 -12.70
C SER A 202 4.74 3.80 -13.19
N LEU A 203 5.06 3.58 -14.48
CA LEU A 203 5.31 2.24 -15.01
C LEU A 203 6.52 1.59 -14.34
N ILE A 204 7.66 2.30 -14.24
CA ILE A 204 8.86 1.80 -13.58
C ILE A 204 8.55 1.40 -12.13
N GLY A 205 7.80 2.22 -11.40
CA GLY A 205 7.34 1.91 -10.06
C GLY A 205 6.56 0.59 -9.96
N HIS A 206 5.67 0.32 -10.91
CA HIS A 206 4.91 -0.94 -10.94
C HIS A 206 5.73 -2.14 -11.41
N LEU A 207 6.76 -1.93 -12.24
CA LEU A 207 7.74 -2.98 -12.56
C LEU A 207 8.52 -3.39 -11.30
N ILE A 208 8.96 -2.41 -10.50
CA ILE A 208 9.60 -2.66 -9.19
C ILE A 208 8.65 -3.41 -8.27
N PHE A 209 7.40 -2.93 -8.15
CA PHE A 209 6.37 -3.54 -7.32
C PHE A 209 6.14 -5.01 -7.69
N GLY A 210 5.89 -5.30 -8.97
CA GLY A 210 5.66 -6.66 -9.47
C GLY A 210 6.87 -7.58 -9.31
N LEU A 211 8.09 -7.05 -9.52
CA LEU A 211 9.33 -7.80 -9.31
C LEU A 211 9.48 -8.23 -7.85
N VAL A 212 9.37 -7.28 -6.92
CA VAL A 212 9.51 -7.55 -5.47
C VAL A 212 8.44 -8.51 -4.99
N MET A 213 7.19 -8.30 -5.39
CA MET A 213 6.08 -9.17 -5.05
C MET A 213 6.27 -10.60 -5.59
N GLY A 214 6.73 -10.75 -6.83
CA GLY A 214 7.03 -12.05 -7.43
C GLY A 214 8.16 -12.78 -6.72
N LEU A 215 9.25 -12.08 -6.39
CA LEU A 215 10.35 -12.62 -5.59
C LEU A 215 9.90 -13.01 -4.18
N GLY A 216 9.03 -12.19 -3.58
CA GLY A 216 8.40 -12.45 -2.30
C GLY A 216 7.61 -13.75 -2.31
N PHE A 217 6.73 -13.92 -3.30
CA PHE A 217 5.97 -15.16 -3.50
C PHE A 217 6.89 -16.37 -3.68
N VAL A 218 7.97 -16.25 -4.47
CA VAL A 218 8.97 -17.31 -4.64
C VAL A 218 9.61 -17.69 -3.30
N LYS A 219 9.99 -16.70 -2.49
CA LYS A 219 10.63 -16.90 -1.19
C LYS A 219 9.68 -17.55 -0.18
N THR A 220 8.38 -17.30 -0.26
CA THR A 220 7.38 -17.81 0.69
C THR A 220 6.50 -18.91 0.10
N ARG A 221 6.96 -19.63 -0.94
CA ARG A 221 6.20 -20.73 -1.55
C ARG A 221 5.78 -21.80 -0.54
N SER A 222 6.56 -22.01 0.53
CA SER A 222 6.18 -22.94 1.60
C SER A 222 4.87 -22.57 2.30
N ALA A 223 4.40 -21.31 2.21
CA ALA A 223 3.11 -20.90 2.74
C ALA A 223 1.93 -21.58 2.01
N GLU A 224 2.15 -22.07 0.79
CA GLU A 224 1.15 -22.80 0.00
C GLU A 224 0.69 -24.10 0.66
N ARG A 225 1.50 -24.72 1.54
CA ARG A 225 1.06 -25.91 2.31
C ARG A 225 -0.17 -25.64 3.18
N PHE A 226 -0.49 -24.38 3.43
CA PHE A 226 -1.65 -23.94 4.19
C PHE A 226 -2.84 -23.57 3.30
N TRP A 227 -2.68 -23.65 1.97
CA TRP A 227 -3.74 -23.45 1.03
C TRP A 227 -4.63 -24.70 0.97
N PRO A 228 -5.92 -24.61 1.34
CA PRO A 228 -6.74 -25.80 1.55
C PRO A 228 -7.28 -26.42 0.25
N TRP A 229 -7.15 -25.76 -0.90
CA TRP A 229 -7.79 -26.18 -2.14
C TRP A 229 -6.79 -26.63 -3.21
N ALA A 230 -7.21 -27.64 -3.98
CA ALA A 230 -6.48 -28.05 -5.17
C ALA A 230 -6.42 -26.88 -6.16
N PRO A 231 -5.24 -26.56 -6.73
CA PRO A 231 -5.14 -25.53 -7.73
C PRO A 231 -5.97 -25.86 -8.98
N ILE A 232 -6.63 -24.84 -9.54
CA ILE A 232 -7.23 -24.93 -10.87
C ILE A 232 -6.07 -25.07 -11.86
N ALA A 233 -5.87 -26.28 -12.39
CA ALA A 233 -4.79 -26.53 -13.32
C ALA A 233 -5.00 -25.69 -14.60
N LEU A 234 -4.33 -24.54 -14.69
CA LEU A 234 -4.14 -23.80 -15.94
C LEU A 234 -3.28 -24.66 -16.88
N GLY A 235 -3.93 -25.57 -17.60
CA GLY A 235 -3.42 -26.30 -18.76
C GLY A 235 -1.94 -26.68 -18.72
N ARG A 236 -1.66 -27.90 -18.26
CA ARG A 236 -0.77 -28.81 -19.02
C ARG A 236 -1.11 -30.25 -18.67
N SER A 237 -2.32 -30.66 -18.99
CA SER A 237 -2.61 -32.06 -19.30
C SER A 237 -1.96 -32.42 -20.63
N ARG A 238 -0.62 -32.36 -20.70
CA ARG A 238 0.08 -33.47 -21.34
C ARG A 238 0.24 -34.45 -20.20
N ALA A 239 -0.85 -35.16 -19.90
CA ALA A 239 -0.67 -36.50 -19.39
C ALA A 239 0.38 -37.09 -20.32
N ALA A 240 1.56 -37.39 -19.78
CA ALA A 240 2.36 -38.40 -20.40
C ALA A 240 1.38 -39.55 -20.55
N VAL A 241 0.91 -39.77 -21.78
CA VAL A 241 0.39 -41.06 -22.17
C VAL A 241 1.56 -41.94 -21.82
N VAL A 242 1.49 -42.53 -20.63
CA VAL A 242 2.20 -43.74 -20.30
C VAL A 242 1.67 -44.67 -21.37
N GLY A 243 2.36 -44.69 -22.51
CA GLY A 243 2.08 -45.66 -23.55
C GLY A 243 2.08 -47.00 -22.83
N PRO A 244 1.14 -47.90 -23.15
CA PRO A 244 1.18 -49.25 -22.63
C PRO A 244 2.62 -49.72 -22.76
N ALA A 245 3.21 -50.15 -21.64
CA ALA A 245 4.56 -50.69 -21.61
C ALA A 245 4.70 -51.62 -22.82
N PRO A 246 5.72 -51.48 -23.69
CA PRO A 246 5.88 -52.38 -24.81
C PRO A 246 5.98 -53.80 -24.26
N SER A 247 4.88 -54.55 -24.42
CA SER A 247 4.75 -55.97 -24.14
C SER A 247 5.63 -56.72 -25.15
N GLY A 248 6.94 -56.75 -24.92
CA GLY A 248 7.85 -57.31 -25.91
C GLY A 248 9.34 -57.17 -25.63
N LEU A 249 9.77 -57.18 -24.38
CA LEU A 249 11.15 -57.60 -24.10
C LEU A 249 11.16 -59.12 -23.93
N PRO A 250 11.87 -59.86 -24.79
CA PRO A 250 12.02 -61.31 -24.64
C PRO A 250 12.70 -61.60 -23.30
N ALA A 251 12.26 -62.70 -22.67
CA ALA A 251 12.81 -63.24 -21.45
C ALA A 251 14.34 -63.27 -21.54
N VAL A 252 15.00 -62.39 -20.80
CA VAL A 252 16.44 -62.49 -20.56
C VAL A 252 16.63 -63.65 -19.61
N ASP A 253 17.29 -64.63 -20.18
CA ASP A 253 17.73 -65.90 -19.64
C ASP A 253 18.20 -65.81 -18.19
N SER A 254 17.70 -66.75 -17.40
CA SER A 254 18.00 -66.96 -15.99
C SER A 254 19.48 -67.28 -15.81
N ARG A 255 20.32 -66.26 -15.62
CA ARG A 255 21.69 -66.49 -15.15
C ARG A 255 21.64 -67.03 -13.71
N PRO A 256 22.34 -68.14 -13.43
CA PRO A 256 22.38 -68.72 -12.10
C PRO A 256 23.00 -67.75 -11.11
N VAL A 257 22.31 -67.57 -9.98
CA VAL A 257 22.80 -66.90 -8.79
C VAL A 257 24.04 -67.65 -8.30
N LEU A 258 25.22 -67.06 -8.48
CA LEU A 258 26.44 -67.54 -7.84
C LEU A 258 26.35 -67.26 -6.32
N PRO A 259 26.80 -68.20 -5.48
CA PRO A 259 26.86 -68.01 -4.04
C PRO A 259 27.86 -66.89 -3.67
N PRO A 260 27.67 -66.24 -2.51
CA PRO A 260 28.52 -65.13 -2.09
C PRO A 260 29.95 -65.61 -1.88
N ALA A 261 30.88 -65.06 -2.66
CA ALA A 261 32.30 -65.22 -2.43
C ALA A 261 32.65 -64.61 -1.07
N GLU A 262 33.21 -65.44 -0.19
CA GLU A 262 33.85 -65.04 1.06
C GLU A 262 34.85 -63.92 0.79
N ARG A 263 34.64 -62.76 1.43
CA ARG A 263 35.64 -61.71 1.46
C ARG A 263 36.79 -62.16 2.37
N PRO A 264 38.04 -62.16 1.88
CA PRO A 264 39.21 -62.40 2.72
C PRO A 264 39.32 -61.31 3.78
N GLY A 265 39.70 -61.72 4.98
CA GLY A 265 39.87 -60.87 6.14
C GLY A 265 40.74 -59.65 5.86
N SER A 266 40.28 -58.50 6.37
CA SER A 266 41.04 -57.28 6.48
C SER A 266 40.87 -56.75 7.90
N GLY A 267 41.91 -57.00 8.70
CA GLY A 267 42.41 -56.14 9.77
C GLY A 267 41.42 -55.66 10.82
N ARG A 268 41.45 -56.32 11.99
CA ARG A 268 41.20 -55.64 13.27
C ARG A 268 42.14 -54.45 13.37
N ILE A 269 41.60 -53.23 13.30
CA ILE A 269 42.30 -52.03 13.76
C ILE A 269 42.29 -52.08 15.30
N PRO A 270 43.45 -51.94 15.96
CA PRO A 270 43.52 -51.89 17.42
C PRO A 270 42.78 -50.65 17.93
N VAL A 271 41.94 -50.85 18.93
CA VAL A 271 41.34 -49.80 19.76
C VAL A 271 42.48 -49.15 20.55
N GLY A 272 43.10 -48.15 19.92
CA GLY A 272 44.08 -47.25 20.52
C GLY A 272 43.39 -46.04 21.14
N ALA A 273 43.78 -45.74 22.37
CA ALA A 273 43.26 -44.72 23.24
C ALA A 273 43.21 -43.30 22.64
N GLY A 274 42.25 -42.50 23.14
CA GLY A 274 42.44 -41.06 23.30
C GLY A 274 42.09 -40.18 22.11
N ALA A 275 40.81 -40.16 21.70
CA ALA A 275 40.29 -38.99 20.99
C ALA A 275 40.15 -37.83 21.98
N GLN A 276 41.21 -37.04 22.07
CA GLN A 276 41.25 -35.76 22.77
C GLN A 276 40.14 -34.86 22.23
N GLN A 277 39.20 -34.53 23.11
CA GLN A 277 38.20 -33.50 22.91
C GLN A 277 38.93 -32.17 22.57
N PRO A 278 38.58 -31.46 21.49
CA PRO A 278 39.24 -30.20 21.16
C PRO A 278 39.02 -29.22 22.32
N ALA A 279 40.13 -28.75 22.89
CA ALA A 279 40.14 -27.79 23.98
C ALA A 279 39.35 -26.54 23.59
N PRO A 280 38.62 -25.92 24.53
CA PRO A 280 38.01 -24.62 24.31
C PRO A 280 39.10 -23.61 23.91
N ALA A 281 38.80 -22.81 22.90
CA ALA A 281 39.69 -21.76 22.41
C ALA A 281 40.17 -20.88 23.58
N PRO A 282 41.46 -20.48 23.61
CA PRO A 282 41.98 -19.63 24.66
C PRO A 282 41.19 -18.33 24.67
N THR A 283 40.59 -18.03 25.83
CA THR A 283 40.09 -16.71 26.20
C THR A 283 41.27 -15.74 26.13
N GLY A 284 41.44 -15.13 24.95
CA GLY A 284 42.40 -14.05 24.76
C GLY A 284 42.17 -12.98 25.81
N GLU A 285 43.19 -12.73 26.61
CA GLU A 285 43.24 -11.61 27.55
C GLU A 285 42.83 -10.34 26.81
N ARG A 286 41.78 -9.69 27.32
CA ARG A 286 41.45 -8.33 26.91
C ARG A 286 42.67 -7.47 27.16
N PRO A 287 43.21 -6.76 26.13
CA PRO A 287 44.26 -5.80 26.37
C PRO A 287 43.77 -4.78 27.40
N ALA A 288 44.60 -4.55 28.43
CA ALA A 288 44.36 -3.55 29.44
C ALA A 288 44.05 -2.21 28.75
N VAL A 289 42.90 -1.64 29.10
CA VAL A 289 42.50 -0.31 28.66
C VAL A 289 43.52 0.67 29.22
N VAL A 290 44.39 1.17 28.33
CA VAL A 290 45.28 2.29 28.64
C VAL A 290 44.39 3.50 28.96
N PRO A 291 44.47 4.08 30.16
CA PRO A 291 43.71 5.28 30.46
C PRO A 291 44.16 6.42 29.52
N PRO A 292 43.22 7.22 29.00
CA PRO A 292 43.56 8.33 28.13
C PRO A 292 44.45 9.34 28.86
N PRO A 293 45.40 9.99 28.16
CA PRO A 293 46.25 11.01 28.75
C PRO A 293 45.39 12.17 29.30
N PRO A 294 45.84 12.82 30.39
CA PRO A 294 45.14 13.98 30.93
C PRO A 294 45.02 15.08 29.87
N LEU A 295 43.82 15.62 29.74
CA LEU A 295 43.53 16.74 28.83
C LEU A 295 44.40 17.96 29.19
N PRO A 296 44.95 18.67 28.20
CA PRO A 296 45.69 19.89 28.45
C PRO A 296 44.78 20.95 29.06
N ALA A 297 45.26 21.55 30.15
CA ALA A 297 44.62 22.64 30.84
C ALA A 297 44.58 23.91 29.97
N GLY A 298 43.41 24.53 29.90
CA GLY A 298 43.25 25.98 29.78
C GLY A 298 43.25 26.56 28.37
N HIS A 299 42.09 27.09 27.99
CA HIS A 299 42.04 28.41 27.36
C HIS A 299 40.90 29.24 27.98
N PRO A 300 41.10 30.56 28.15
CA PRO A 300 40.23 31.41 28.97
C PRO A 300 38.89 31.70 28.28
N SER A 301 37.83 31.66 29.09
CA SER A 301 36.48 32.07 28.73
C SER A 301 36.47 33.53 28.26
N GLY A 302 36.14 33.76 26.98
CA GLY A 302 35.75 35.07 26.48
C GLY A 302 34.32 35.44 26.92
N PRO A 303 33.98 36.74 26.95
CA PRO A 303 32.72 37.21 27.50
C PRO A 303 31.52 36.80 26.63
N LEU A 304 30.45 36.40 27.33
CA LEU A 304 29.13 36.09 26.76
C LEU A 304 28.53 37.33 26.09
N PRO A 305 27.88 37.20 24.91
CA PRO A 305 27.09 38.29 24.35
C PRO A 305 25.82 38.52 25.18
N ALA A 306 25.54 39.79 25.43
CA ALA A 306 24.40 40.29 26.19
C ALA A 306 23.06 39.87 25.56
N ALA A 307 22.11 39.51 26.42
CA ALA A 307 20.73 39.23 26.06
C ALA A 307 20.01 40.49 25.53
N PRO A 308 19.15 40.38 24.51
CA PRO A 308 18.34 41.50 24.08
C PRO A 308 17.28 41.84 25.13
N THR A 309 17.30 43.11 25.53
CA THR A 309 16.32 43.80 26.39
C THR A 309 14.91 43.73 25.82
N SER A 310 13.98 43.24 26.65
CA SER A 310 12.54 43.25 26.42
C SER A 310 12.02 44.68 26.29
N GLY A 311 11.54 45.05 25.11
CA GLY A 311 10.76 46.27 24.89
C GLY A 311 9.29 46.09 25.29
N PRO A 312 8.55 47.18 25.57
CA PRO A 312 7.20 47.12 26.10
C PRO A 312 6.17 46.67 25.05
N VAL A 313 5.33 45.73 25.47
CA VAL A 313 4.18 45.22 24.70
C VAL A 313 3.10 46.30 24.63
N LEU A 314 2.83 46.79 23.42
CA LEU A 314 1.67 47.62 23.10
C LEU A 314 0.40 46.75 23.19
N ARG A 315 -0.50 47.14 24.10
CA ARG A 315 -1.89 46.66 24.16
C ARG A 315 -2.67 47.22 22.97
N PRO A 316 -3.44 46.41 22.22
CA PRO A 316 -4.47 46.95 21.33
C PRO A 316 -5.71 47.29 22.13
N ASP A 317 -6.12 48.56 22.07
CA ASP A 317 -7.44 49.04 22.43
C ASP A 317 -8.50 48.35 21.56
N VAL A 318 -9.45 47.68 22.21
CA VAL A 318 -10.69 47.20 21.59
C VAL A 318 -11.78 48.21 21.94
N THR A 319 -11.93 49.23 21.10
CA THR A 319 -13.12 50.08 21.07
C THR A 319 -14.22 49.38 20.27
N GLY A 320 -15.40 49.32 20.87
CA GLY A 320 -16.50 48.47 20.43
C GLY A 320 -17.26 48.90 19.18
N HIS A 321 -18.09 47.97 18.72
CA HIS A 321 -19.29 48.25 17.95
C HIS A 321 -20.41 47.34 18.47
N GLY A 322 -21.50 47.97 18.90
CA GLY A 322 -22.67 47.30 19.46
C GLY A 322 -23.51 46.58 18.42
N HIS A 323 -24.16 45.50 18.87
CA HIS A 323 -25.29 44.89 18.20
C HIS A 323 -26.56 45.12 19.03
N PRO A 324 -27.63 45.69 18.44
CA PRO A 324 -28.90 45.79 19.11
C PRO A 324 -29.65 44.46 19.03
N SER A 325 -30.19 44.06 20.19
CA SER A 325 -31.10 42.94 20.38
C SER A 325 -32.42 43.19 19.65
N GLY A 326 -32.87 42.22 18.85
CA GLY A 326 -34.21 42.15 18.27
C GLY A 326 -34.90 40.84 18.68
N PRO A 327 -36.23 40.84 18.94
CA PRO A 327 -36.90 39.73 19.59
C PRO A 327 -37.29 38.60 18.62
N LEU A 328 -37.25 37.37 19.14
CA LEU A 328 -37.76 36.14 18.54
C LEU A 328 -39.30 36.19 18.40
N PRO A 329 -39.89 35.72 17.29
CA PRO A 329 -41.32 35.47 17.22
C PRO A 329 -41.70 34.10 17.82
N ALA A 330 -42.83 34.11 18.52
CA ALA A 330 -43.49 32.95 19.12
C ALA A 330 -44.11 32.00 18.08
N PRO A 331 -44.35 30.72 18.42
CA PRO A 331 -45.02 29.77 17.54
C PRO A 331 -46.54 29.95 17.58
N VAL A 332 -47.16 30.16 16.41
CA VAL A 332 -48.61 30.11 16.21
C VAL A 332 -49.01 28.67 15.88
N GLY A 333 -50.07 28.22 16.55
CA GLY A 333 -50.48 26.84 16.65
C GLY A 333 -51.36 26.27 15.53
N ALA A 334 -51.85 25.09 15.90
CA ALA A 334 -52.72 24.15 15.22
C ALA A 334 -53.86 24.71 14.36
N GLY A 335 -54.12 24.01 13.25
CA GLY A 335 -55.36 24.10 12.49
C GLY A 335 -55.53 22.90 11.57
N ALA A 336 -56.22 21.87 12.04
CA ALA A 336 -56.70 20.77 11.23
C ALA A 336 -57.91 21.21 10.38
N ARG A 337 -57.97 20.82 9.10
CA ARG A 337 -59.24 20.50 8.43
C ARG A 337 -59.04 19.70 7.13
N SER A 338 -59.84 18.65 7.07
CA SER A 338 -60.14 17.73 5.98
C SER A 338 -60.82 18.39 4.77
N GLY A 339 -60.62 17.84 3.56
CA GLY A 339 -61.55 18.03 2.43
C GLY A 339 -60.96 17.77 1.04
N ARG A 340 -61.09 16.53 0.54
CA ARG A 340 -61.12 16.17 -0.90
C ARG A 340 -62.53 16.48 -1.46
N PRO A 341 -62.86 16.25 -2.76
CA PRO A 341 -62.12 16.40 -4.03
C PRO A 341 -62.94 17.21 -5.08
N ALA A 342 -62.35 17.60 -6.22
CA ALA A 342 -63.07 17.69 -7.51
C ALA A 342 -62.10 17.81 -8.70
N ALA A 343 -62.42 17.07 -9.75
CA ALA A 343 -61.81 17.11 -11.08
C ALA A 343 -62.32 18.33 -11.89
N GLY A 344 -61.54 18.76 -12.88
CA GLY A 344 -61.98 19.75 -13.86
C GLY A 344 -60.93 20.02 -14.94
N TYR A 345 -61.19 19.50 -16.14
CA TYR A 345 -60.54 19.86 -17.40
C TYR A 345 -60.69 21.35 -17.72
N SER A 346 -59.67 21.98 -18.33
CA SER A 346 -59.86 22.75 -19.59
C SER A 346 -58.55 23.29 -20.16
N SER A 347 -58.41 23.03 -21.46
CA SER A 347 -57.52 23.62 -22.45
C SER A 347 -57.77 25.11 -22.72
N GLY A 348 -56.76 25.81 -23.23
CA GLY A 348 -56.85 27.11 -23.93
C GLY A 348 -55.55 27.90 -23.76
N SER A 349 -54.59 27.81 -24.68
CA SER A 349 -54.47 28.50 -25.98
C SER A 349 -54.22 30.02 -25.90
N SER A 350 -53.10 30.38 -26.53
CA SER A 350 -52.84 31.57 -27.36
C SER A 350 -52.47 32.92 -26.73
N THR A 351 -51.43 33.50 -27.38
CA THR A 351 -51.09 34.92 -27.56
C THR A 351 -50.52 35.65 -26.34
N GLY A 352 -49.47 36.46 -26.41
CA GLY A 352 -48.69 37.08 -27.49
C GLY A 352 -48.08 38.40 -26.93
N TYR A 353 -47.13 38.99 -27.66
CA TYR A 353 -46.41 40.26 -27.40
C TYR A 353 -45.29 40.20 -26.33
N SER A 354 -44.00 40.41 -26.65
CA SER A 354 -43.25 41.45 -27.39
C SER A 354 -42.82 42.66 -26.55
N SER A 355 -41.57 43.08 -26.81
CA SER A 355 -40.85 44.28 -26.34
C SER A 355 -40.30 44.21 -24.91
N GLY A 356 -39.08 44.66 -24.60
CA GLY A 356 -38.05 45.29 -25.42
C GLY A 356 -36.98 45.88 -24.50
N SER A 357 -35.72 45.67 -24.89
CA SER A 357 -34.55 46.55 -24.77
C SER A 357 -34.36 47.41 -23.51
N SER A 358 -33.19 47.26 -22.84
CA SER A 358 -32.34 48.38 -22.39
C SER A 358 -31.06 47.84 -21.73
N ALA A 359 -29.93 47.84 -22.45
CA ALA A 359 -28.59 47.79 -21.84
C ALA A 359 -27.54 48.31 -22.83
N ALA A 360 -27.22 49.60 -22.76
CA ALA A 360 -25.93 50.15 -23.19
C ALA A 360 -25.77 51.55 -22.58
N SER A 361 -24.91 51.66 -21.58
CA SER A 361 -24.28 52.92 -21.18
C SER A 361 -23.02 52.58 -20.39
N GLU A 362 -21.90 52.90 -21.02
CA GLU A 362 -20.53 52.68 -20.56
C GLU A 362 -20.19 53.60 -19.39
N GLY A 363 -19.50 53.04 -18.39
CA GLY A 363 -18.80 53.80 -17.36
C GLY A 363 -17.31 53.39 -17.34
N PRO A 364 -16.36 54.33 -17.19
CA PRO A 364 -14.94 53.99 -17.16
C PRO A 364 -14.53 53.63 -15.73
N SER A 365 -13.94 52.45 -15.54
CA SER A 365 -13.24 52.13 -14.29
C SER A 365 -11.85 51.59 -14.58
N THR A 366 -10.87 52.46 -14.34
CA THR A 366 -9.46 52.14 -14.16
C THR A 366 -9.28 51.58 -12.76
N GLY A 367 -8.99 50.28 -12.65
CA GLY A 367 -8.83 49.61 -11.36
C GLY A 367 -8.07 48.30 -11.50
N ARG A 368 -6.77 48.38 -11.27
CA ARG A 368 -5.77 47.32 -11.38
C ARG A 368 -5.94 46.31 -10.24
N THR A 369 -6.31 45.07 -10.53
CA THR A 369 -6.16 43.94 -9.58
C THR A 369 -5.62 42.70 -10.29
N ARG A 370 -4.35 42.40 -9.99
CA ARG A 370 -3.74 41.05 -9.99
C ARG A 370 -4.64 40.15 -9.11
N THR A 371 -4.84 38.84 -9.29
CA THR A 371 -3.92 37.77 -9.69
C THR A 371 -4.71 36.46 -9.76
N ALA A 372 -4.56 35.74 -10.87
CA ALA A 372 -4.11 34.34 -10.91
C ALA A 372 -4.82 33.29 -10.02
N THR A 373 -5.62 32.46 -10.67
CA THR A 373 -5.90 31.08 -10.27
C THR A 373 -4.59 30.30 -10.09
N PRO A 374 -4.31 29.64 -8.95
CA PRO A 374 -3.11 28.82 -8.82
C PRO A 374 -3.32 27.47 -9.53
N PRO A 375 -2.35 26.97 -10.31
CA PRO A 375 -2.43 25.66 -10.93
C PRO A 375 -2.18 24.55 -9.90
N ALA A 376 -2.88 23.42 -10.07
CA ALA A 376 -2.61 22.17 -9.37
C ALA A 376 -1.13 21.79 -9.53
N GLY A 377 -0.43 21.63 -8.39
CA GLY A 377 1.01 21.37 -8.36
C GLY A 377 1.79 22.21 -7.34
N GLN A 378 1.19 22.63 -6.22
CA GLN A 378 1.99 23.19 -5.13
C GLN A 378 2.86 22.08 -4.53
N THR A 379 4.10 22.04 -5.01
CA THR A 379 5.29 21.72 -4.23
C THR A 379 5.18 22.36 -2.84
N LEU A 380 5.83 21.75 -1.84
CA LEU A 380 6.10 22.42 -0.57
C LEU A 380 6.46 23.89 -0.87
N ASP A 381 5.88 24.83 -0.11
CA ASP A 381 6.20 26.23 -0.33
C ASP A 381 7.75 26.38 -0.26
N PRO A 382 8.34 27.28 -1.07
CA PRO A 382 9.79 27.42 -1.15
C PRO A 382 10.48 27.54 0.21
N GLU A 383 9.82 28.15 1.19
CA GLU A 383 10.33 28.28 2.57
C GLU A 383 10.32 26.93 3.31
N THR A 384 9.21 26.18 3.24
CA THR A 384 9.14 24.82 3.80
C THR A 384 10.15 23.89 3.12
N TRP A 385 10.36 24.00 1.81
CA TRP A 385 11.38 23.25 1.09
C TRP A 385 12.79 23.61 1.55
N ALA A 386 13.09 24.91 1.70
CA ALA A 386 14.37 25.40 2.19
C ALA A 386 14.63 25.01 3.65
N LEU A 387 13.60 24.92 4.49
CA LEU A 387 13.70 24.43 5.87
C LEU A 387 14.03 22.93 5.90
N TRP A 388 13.36 22.15 5.07
CA TRP A 388 13.61 20.72 4.95
C TRP A 388 15.02 20.41 4.39
N GLN A 389 15.46 21.14 3.36
CA GLN A 389 16.84 21.03 2.85
C GLN A 389 17.88 21.41 3.92
N ARG A 390 17.61 22.44 4.73
CA ARG A 390 18.48 22.81 5.86
C ARG A 390 18.53 21.71 6.94
N GLN A 391 17.42 21.03 7.22
CA GLN A 391 17.39 19.88 8.13
C GLN A 391 18.17 18.67 7.58
N LEU A 392 18.09 18.37 6.29
CA LEU A 392 18.88 17.30 5.69
C LEU A 392 20.38 17.61 5.71
N ALA A 393 20.77 18.84 5.36
CA ALA A 393 22.16 19.26 5.37
C ALA A 393 22.79 19.15 6.77
N THR A 394 22.06 19.52 7.82
CA THR A 394 22.51 19.40 9.22
C THR A 394 22.60 17.95 9.68
N THR A 395 21.65 17.10 9.29
CA THR A 395 21.63 15.67 9.65
C THR A 395 22.77 14.88 8.98
N ILE A 396 23.09 15.19 7.71
CA ILE A 396 24.19 14.53 6.97
C ILE A 396 25.55 14.97 7.53
N LYS A 397 25.70 16.26 7.90
CA LYS A 397 26.94 16.79 8.48
C LYS A 397 27.22 16.20 9.86
N GLY A 398 26.18 15.98 10.68
CA GLY A 398 26.28 15.32 11.98
C GLY A 398 26.65 13.82 11.93
N ARG A 399 26.26 13.10 10.86
CA ARG A 399 26.67 11.69 10.68
C ARG A 399 28.13 11.53 10.23
N ARG A 400 28.72 12.51 9.55
CA ARG A 400 30.14 12.45 9.16
C ARG A 400 31.08 12.71 10.34
N THR A 401 30.66 13.47 11.34
CA THR A 401 31.47 13.76 12.55
C THR A 401 31.46 12.63 13.58
N HIS A 402 30.48 11.72 13.54
CA HIS A 402 30.40 10.57 14.45
C HIS A 402 31.02 9.27 13.92
N ARG A 403 31.44 9.22 12.65
CA ARG A 403 32.06 8.00 12.06
C ARG A 403 33.60 7.99 12.15
N TRP A 404 34.18 9.02 12.76
CA TRP A 404 35.60 9.16 13.05
C TRP A 404 35.77 9.61 14.50
N ARG A 405 35.27 8.81 15.44
CA ARG A 405 35.68 8.82 16.84
C ARG A 405 35.70 7.41 17.37
#